data_AF-M7YRE6-F1
#
_entry.id   AF-M7YRE6-F1
#
_cell.length_a   1.000
_cell.length_b   1.000
_cell.length_c   1.000
_cell.angle_alpha   90.00
_cell.angle_beta   90.00
_cell.angle_gamma   90.00
#
_symmetry.space_group_name_H-M   'P 1'
#
loop_
_entity.id
_entity.type
_entity.pdbx_description
1 polymer ?
#
loop_
_entity_poly.entity_id
_entity_poly.type
_entity_poly.pdbx_seq_one_letter_code
_entity_poly.pdbx_strand_id
1 'polypeptide(L)'
;MPLVSLRAKHNTLLDVMYASGTLDGQFKQLRAMEEDGGAPPGFVAEAVNLFIREADRILAELAGLMKQPVVDVDKADALPFGMLVPFLEQGERL
;
A
#
# COMPACT_ATOMS: atom_id res chain seq x y z
N MET A 1 24.52 5.14 -19.86
CA MET A 1 23.20 5.78 -20.13
C MET A 1 21.94 5.01 -19.70
N PRO A 2 21.89 3.67 -19.46
CA PRO A 2 20.61 2.99 -19.19
C PRO A 2 19.98 3.36 -17.84
N LEU A 3 20.79 3.54 -16.79
CA LEU A 3 20.32 3.92 -15.44
C LEU A 3 19.59 5.27 -15.41
N VAL A 4 20.08 6.26 -16.17
CA VAL A 4 19.45 7.59 -16.26
C VAL A 4 18.09 7.48 -16.94
N SER A 5 17.99 6.69 -18.01
CA SER A 5 16.72 6.48 -18.71
C SER A 5 15.69 5.72 -17.86
N LEU A 6 16.14 4.77 -17.03
CA LEU A 6 15.28 4.02 -16.12
C LEU A 6 14.73 4.94 -15.02
N ARG A 7 15.59 5.77 -14.43
CA ARG A 7 15.18 6.76 -13.43
C ARG A 7 14.18 7.77 -13.99
N ALA A 8 14.40 8.26 -15.20
CA ALA A 8 13.47 9.17 -15.86
C ALA A 8 12.09 8.52 -16.05
N LYS A 9 12.04 7.27 -16.55
CA LYS A 9 10.78 6.50 -16.70
C LYS A 9 10.07 6.30 -15.37
N HIS A 10 10.83 5.97 -14.31
CA HIS A 10 10.29 5.79 -12.98
C HIS A 10 9.65 7.08 -12.44
N ASN A 11 10.31 8.23 -12.61
CA ASN A 11 9.78 9.52 -12.18
C ASN A 11 8.52 9.90 -12.97
N THR A 12 8.52 9.70 -14.28
CA THR A 12 7.32 9.93 -15.12
C THR A 12 6.14 9.05 -14.67
N LEU A 13 6.37 7.79 -14.32
CA LEU A 13 5.31 6.92 -13.81
C LEU A 13 4.70 7.47 -12.52
N LEU A 14 5.54 7.92 -11.59
CA LEU A 14 5.08 8.50 -10.33
C LEU A 14 4.26 9.77 -10.55
N ASP A 15 4.70 10.65 -11.45
CA ASP A 15 3.97 11.87 -11.79
C ASP A 15 2.57 11.55 -12.32
N VAL A 16 2.45 10.52 -13.19
CA VAL A 16 1.15 10.03 -13.68
C VAL A 16 0.29 9.51 -12.54
N MET A 17 0.86 8.72 -11.61
CA MET A 17 0.12 8.12 -10.49
C MET A 17 -0.33 9.16 -9.45
N TYR A 18 0.42 10.24 -9.25
CA TYR A 18 -0.02 11.38 -8.45
C TYR A 18 -1.12 12.16 -9.15
N ALA A 19 -0.97 12.42 -10.45
CA ALA A 19 -1.97 13.15 -11.23
C ALA A 19 -3.31 12.41 -11.34
N SER A 20 -3.29 11.06 -11.36
CA SER A 20 -4.50 10.24 -11.34
C SER A 20 -5.13 10.09 -9.95
N GLY A 21 -4.49 10.59 -8.89
CA GLY A 21 -4.93 10.42 -7.51
C GLY A 21 -4.74 9.01 -6.96
N THR A 22 -3.99 8.15 -7.66
CA THR A 22 -3.66 6.79 -7.18
C THR A 22 -2.65 6.84 -6.03
N LEU A 23 -1.76 7.83 -6.05
CA LEU A 23 -0.84 8.14 -4.97
C LEU A 23 -1.11 9.54 -4.42
N ASP A 24 -0.82 9.75 -3.14
CA ASP A 24 -1.09 11.00 -2.45
C ASP A 24 0.13 11.49 -1.63
N GLY A 25 -0.08 12.50 -0.80
CA GLY A 25 0.95 13.05 0.07
C GLY A 25 1.57 12.02 1.03
N GLN A 26 0.84 10.98 1.45
CA GLN A 26 1.37 9.98 2.38
C GLN A 26 2.42 9.10 1.70
N PHE A 27 2.22 8.75 0.42
CA PHE A 27 3.25 8.02 -0.34
C PHE A 27 4.55 8.82 -0.49
N LYS A 28 4.48 10.16 -0.55
CA LYS A 28 5.69 11.01 -0.54
C LYS A 28 6.45 10.90 0.78
N GLN A 29 5.73 10.87 1.91
CA GLN A 29 6.34 10.74 3.24
C GLN A 29 7.04 9.40 3.41
N LEU A 30 6.41 8.29 2.99
CA LEU A 30 7.01 6.96 3.04
C LEU A 30 8.34 6.90 2.28
N ARG A 31 8.42 7.53 1.10
CA ARG A 31 9.67 7.59 0.33
C ARG A 31 10.72 8.50 0.95
N ALA A 32 10.33 9.64 1.51
CA ALA A 32 11.25 10.51 2.21
C ALA A 32 11.91 9.79 3.41
N MET A 33 11.16 8.96 4.14
CA MET A 33 11.72 8.14 5.22
C MET A 33 12.81 7.18 4.73
N GLU A 34 12.65 6.55 3.57
CA GLU A 34 13.67 5.69 2.96
C GLU A 34 14.87 6.50 2.43
N GLU A 35 14.62 7.64 1.78
CA GLU A 35 15.67 8.51 1.20
C GLU A 35 16.52 9.21 2.27
N ASP A 36 15.91 9.63 3.38
CA ASP A 36 16.57 10.28 4.52
C ASP A 36 17.25 9.29 5.48
N GLY A 37 17.12 7.98 5.22
CA GLY A 37 17.71 6.90 6.03
C GLY A 37 16.94 6.60 7.33
N GLY A 38 15.74 7.15 7.50
CA GLY A 38 14.83 6.82 8.59
C GLY A 38 14.15 5.45 8.45
N ALA A 39 14.22 4.83 7.27
CA ALA A 39 13.77 3.47 6.99
C ALA A 39 14.80 2.70 6.16
N PRO A 40 14.85 1.36 6.25
CA PRO A 40 15.79 0.56 5.47
C PRO A 40 15.48 0.60 3.96
N PRO A 41 16.48 0.46 3.08
CA PRO A 41 16.26 0.34 1.64
C PRO A 41 15.31 -0.82 1.32
N GLY A 42 14.34 -0.57 0.46
CA GLY A 42 13.28 -1.52 0.12
C GLY A 42 12.02 -1.40 0.98
N PHE A 43 12.01 -0.57 2.03
CA PHE A 43 10.86 -0.36 2.90
C PHE A 43 9.58 0.01 2.12
N VAL A 44 9.66 0.96 1.20
CA VAL A 44 8.48 1.38 0.41
C VAL A 44 7.99 0.24 -0.50
N ALA A 45 8.91 -0.53 -1.08
CA ALA A 45 8.56 -1.68 -1.91
C ALA A 45 7.88 -2.78 -1.08
N GLU A 46 8.36 -3.05 0.13
CA GLU A 46 7.73 -4.00 1.05
C GLU A 46 6.35 -3.53 1.50
N ALA A 47 6.20 -2.25 1.86
CA ALA A 47 4.93 -1.65 2.23
C ALA A 47 3.89 -1.76 1.10
N VAL A 48 4.28 -1.47 -0.14
CA VAL A 48 3.40 -1.61 -1.33
C VAL A 48 3.04 -3.08 -1.56
N ASN A 49 4.00 -4.01 -1.47
CA ASN A 49 3.72 -5.43 -1.63
C ASN A 49 2.77 -5.98 -0.54
N LEU A 50 2.94 -5.52 0.70
CA LEU A 50 2.06 -5.88 1.82
C LEU A 50 0.64 -5.33 1.59
N PHE A 51 0.53 -4.06 1.21
CA PHE A 51 -0.75 -3.44 0.87
C PHE A 51 -1.50 -4.22 -0.21
N ILE A 52 -0.83 -4.56 -1.32
CA ILE A 52 -1.46 -5.29 -2.43
C ILE A 52 -1.96 -6.67 -1.97
N ARG A 53 -1.15 -7.41 -1.19
CA ARG A 53 -1.54 -8.73 -0.69
C ARG A 53 -2.74 -8.65 0.24
N GLU A 54 -2.77 -7.70 1.17
CA GLU A 54 -3.89 -7.55 2.08
C GLU A 54 -5.15 -7.00 1.40
N ALA A 55 -5.00 -6.09 0.44
CA ALA A 55 -6.11 -5.61 -0.36
C ALA A 55 -6.78 -6.77 -1.13
N ASP A 56 -6.00 -7.66 -1.74
CA ASP A 56 -6.54 -8.83 -2.45
C ASP A 56 -7.30 -9.78 -1.50
N ARG A 57 -6.73 -10.08 -0.32
CA ARG A 57 -7.41 -10.89 0.70
C ARG A 57 -8.72 -10.24 1.16
N ILE A 58 -8.69 -8.96 1.50
CA ILE A 58 -9.88 -8.23 1.98
C ILE A 58 -10.97 -8.18 0.90
N LEU A 59 -10.60 -7.92 -0.36
CA LEU A 59 -11.55 -7.94 -1.47
C LEU A 59 -12.18 -9.32 -1.66
N ALA A 60 -11.39 -10.39 -1.56
CA ALA A 60 -11.90 -11.76 -1.64
C ALA A 60 -12.87 -12.09 -0.48
N GLU A 61 -12.53 -11.67 0.75
CA GLU A 61 -13.38 -11.86 1.93
C GLU A 61 -14.69 -11.06 1.83
N LEU A 62 -14.62 -9.79 1.42
CA LEU A 62 -15.81 -8.96 1.16
C LEU A 62 -16.70 -9.57 0.09
N ALA A 63 -16.12 -10.06 -1.02
CA ALA A 63 -16.86 -10.74 -2.06
C ALA A 63 -17.53 -12.03 -1.55
N GLY A 64 -16.92 -12.72 -0.59
CA GLY A 64 -17.51 -13.87 0.10
C GLY A 64 -18.69 -13.49 0.98
N LEU A 65 -18.57 -12.42 1.78
CA LEU A 65 -19.63 -11.92 2.66
C LEU A 65 -20.85 -11.43 1.86
N MET A 66 -20.62 -10.70 0.76
CA MET A 66 -21.70 -10.17 -0.08
C MET A 66 -22.51 -11.26 -0.82
N LYS A 67 -21.98 -12.48 -0.93
CA LYS A 67 -22.68 -13.62 -1.54
C LYS A 67 -23.58 -14.39 -0.56
N GLN A 68 -23.54 -14.04 0.72
CA GLN A 68 -24.36 -14.71 1.74
C GLN A 68 -25.82 -14.26 1.66
N PRO A 69 -26.80 -15.14 1.95
CA PRO A 69 -28.22 -14.78 1.95
C PRO A 69 -28.56 -13.66 2.94
N VAL A 70 -27.83 -13.59 4.06
CA VAL A 70 -27.84 -12.49 5.02
C VAL A 70 -26.41 -12.02 5.17
N VAL A 71 -26.15 -10.75 4.83
CA VAL A 71 -24.80 -10.18 4.87
C VAL A 71 -24.46 -9.77 6.30
N ASP A 72 -23.33 -10.26 6.81
CA ASP A 72 -22.74 -9.81 8.07
C ASP A 72 -22.00 -8.49 7.85
N VAL A 73 -22.71 -7.38 8.07
CA VAL A 73 -22.23 -6.01 7.83
C VAL A 73 -21.18 -5.60 8.85
N ASP A 74 -21.30 -6.07 10.10
CA ASP A 74 -20.33 -5.78 11.16
C ASP A 74 -18.97 -6.39 10.82
N LYS A 75 -18.96 -7.63 10.32
CA LYS A 75 -17.74 -8.26 9.83
C LYS A 75 -17.17 -7.56 8.61
N ALA A 76 -18.02 -7.13 7.66
CA ALA A 76 -17.58 -6.42 6.47
C ALA A 76 -16.93 -5.06 6.82
N ASP A 77 -17.49 -4.33 7.80
CA ASP A 77 -16.97 -3.05 8.29
C ASP A 77 -15.63 -3.20 9.05
N ALA A 78 -15.41 -4.33 9.72
CA ALA A 78 -14.18 -4.59 10.44
C ALA A 78 -12.96 -4.93 9.54
N LEU A 79 -13.19 -5.45 8.32
CA LEU A 79 -12.11 -5.95 7.45
C LEU A 79 -11.06 -4.89 7.06
N PRO A 80 -11.44 -3.64 6.68
CA PRO A 80 -10.47 -2.60 6.35
C PRO A 80 -9.54 -2.22 7.52
N PHE A 81 -10.01 -2.29 8.76
CA PHE A 81 -9.17 -2.01 9.94
C PHE A 81 -8.05 -3.04 10.11
N GLY A 82 -8.29 -4.30 9.70
CA GLY A 82 -7.27 -5.34 9.68
C GLY A 82 -6.12 -5.05 8.72
N MET A 83 -6.32 -4.22 7.70
CA MET A 83 -5.27 -3.81 6.76
C MET A 83 -4.18 -2.96 7.42
N LEU A 84 -4.50 -2.25 8.51
CA LEU A 84 -3.57 -1.37 9.22
C LEU A 84 -2.70 -2.12 10.23
N VAL A 85 -3.13 -3.31 10.68
CA VAL A 85 -2.41 -4.09 11.71
C VAL A 85 -0.98 -4.45 11.27
N PRO A 86 -0.73 -4.95 10.05
CA PRO A 86 0.62 -5.26 9.60
C PRO A 86 1.54 -4.02 9.54
N PHE A 87 1.00 -2.83 9.28
CA PHE A 87 1.77 -1.59 9.28
C PHE A 87 2.15 -1.14 10.70
N LEU A 88 1.27 -1.36 11.69
CA LEU A 88 1.55 -1.10 13.10
C LEU A 88 2.59 -2.08 13.65
N GLU A 89 2.47 -3.37 13.33
CA GLU A 89 3.42 -4.39 13.79
C GLU A 89 4.80 -4.28 13.11
N GLN A 90 4.86 -3.83 11.85
CA GLN A 90 6.15 -3.54 11.20
C GLN A 90 6.78 -2.24 11.69
N GLY A 91 5.98 -1.26 12.13
CA GLY A 91 6.47 -0.06 12.81
C GLY A 91 7.18 -0.34 14.14
N GLU A 92 6.87 -1.46 14.81
CA GLU A 92 7.57 -1.91 16.03
C GLU A 92 8.88 -2.69 15.75
N ARG A 93 9.17 -3.03 14.50
CA ARG A 93 10.38 -3.77 14.10
C ARG A 93 11.49 -2.89 13.52
N LEU A 94 11.36 -1.56 13.63
CA LEU A 94 12.37 -0.56 13.25
C LEU A 94 13.01 0.08 14.48
#